data_AF-A0A9P4IQR6-F1
#
_entry.id   AF-A0A9P4IQR6-F1
#
_cell.length_a   1.000
_cell.length_b   1.000
_cell.length_c   1.000
_cell.angle_alpha   90.00
_cell.angle_beta   90.00
_cell.angle_gamma   90.00
#
_symmetry.space_group_name_H-M   'P 1'
#
loop_
_entity.id
_entity.type
_entity.pdbx_description
1 polymer ?
#
loop_
_entity_poly.entity_id
_entity_poly.type
_entity_poly.pdbx_seq_one_letter_code
_entity_poly.pdbx_strand_id
1 'polypeptide(L)'
;MAFSSFFNTLSIRAWSVVLVCYMMLHNIHNSPTKLRQIFITSSTLISAFLSVFILAFAGEVLHVYHSQRRTNPWWLLLWSHHFDDRGLKAAIGASVVVLVLDGVILVTSFSNHARRNIIRLIAATLATIAAAVELIYPAVLNQRAPATDTMQTWTCRWSDSVTPVSAGFPNDFPAICRQSKFVSYGAVPLFVLQMVVLGVSIWALTKEEQDRKESEKQMEGDDGSERFESWSHAKSSFSTSITAARP
;
A
#
# COMPACT_ATOMS: atom_id res chain seq x y z
N MET A 1 -1.21 -22.37 19.11
CA MET A 1 -2.02 -23.05 18.05
C MET A 1 -2.84 -22.08 17.18
N ALA A 2 -3.17 -20.85 17.61
CA ALA A 2 -3.87 -19.88 16.76
C ALA A 2 -3.04 -19.29 15.59
N PHE A 3 -1.71 -19.36 15.67
CA PHE A 3 -0.80 -18.81 14.65
C PHE A 3 -0.75 -19.66 13.36
N SER A 4 -0.90 -20.99 13.45
CA SER A 4 -0.92 -21.87 12.28
C SER A 4 -2.25 -21.82 11.53
N SER A 5 -3.37 -21.67 12.24
CA SER A 5 -4.67 -21.41 11.62
C SER A 5 -4.73 -20.04 10.94
N PHE A 6 -4.02 -19.03 11.46
CA PHE A 6 -3.91 -17.72 10.81
C PHE A 6 -3.14 -17.82 9.48
N PHE A 7 -2.01 -18.54 9.43
CA PHE A 7 -1.27 -18.78 8.18
C PHE A 7 -2.03 -19.63 7.16
N ASN A 8 -2.78 -20.65 7.59
CA ASN A 8 -3.61 -21.45 6.67
C ASN A 8 -4.80 -20.66 6.10
N THR A 9 -5.40 -19.76 6.87
CA THR A 9 -6.46 -18.86 6.37
C THR A 9 -5.87 -17.74 5.50
N LEU A 10 -4.64 -17.29 5.80
CA LEU A 10 -3.88 -16.36 4.98
C LEU A 10 -3.49 -16.98 3.63
N SER A 11 -3.18 -18.28 3.59
CA SER A 11 -2.88 -19.00 2.34
C SER A 11 -4.09 -19.01 1.40
N ILE A 12 -5.27 -19.42 1.87
CA ILE A 12 -6.49 -19.49 1.03
C ILE A 12 -6.93 -18.09 0.53
N ARG A 13 -6.75 -17.05 1.36
CA ARG A 13 -7.03 -15.66 0.95
C ARG A 13 -5.91 -15.05 0.08
N ALA A 14 -4.66 -15.46 0.26
CA ALA A 14 -3.56 -15.09 -0.63
C ALA A 14 -3.74 -15.70 -2.02
N TRP A 15 -4.21 -16.94 -2.12
CA TRP A 15 -4.60 -17.53 -3.40
C TRP A 15 -5.76 -16.78 -4.06
N SER A 16 -6.68 -16.21 -3.27
CA SER A 16 -7.77 -15.37 -3.80
C SER A 16 -7.23 -14.04 -4.36
N VAL A 17 -6.27 -13.41 -3.68
CA VAL A 17 -5.59 -12.18 -4.17
C VAL A 17 -4.71 -12.49 -5.37
N VAL A 18 -4.02 -13.64 -5.41
CA VAL A 18 -3.25 -14.11 -6.56
C VAL A 18 -4.16 -14.44 -7.74
N LEU A 19 -5.34 -15.04 -7.51
CA LEU A 19 -6.33 -15.32 -8.54
C LEU A 19 -6.95 -14.02 -9.08
N VAL A 20 -7.21 -13.04 -8.22
CA VAL A 20 -7.65 -11.70 -8.63
C VAL A 20 -6.52 -11.00 -9.41
N CYS A 21 -5.27 -11.06 -8.97
CA CYS A 21 -4.12 -10.55 -9.72
C CYS A 21 -3.95 -11.28 -11.06
N TYR A 22 -4.16 -12.59 -11.13
CA TYR A 22 -4.06 -13.42 -12.33
C TYR A 22 -5.19 -13.10 -13.33
N MET A 23 -6.43 -12.98 -12.85
CA MET A 23 -7.56 -12.55 -13.66
C MET A 23 -7.44 -11.08 -14.11
N MET A 24 -6.82 -10.22 -13.30
CA MET A 24 -6.49 -8.84 -13.67
C MET A 24 -5.37 -8.78 -14.73
N LEU A 25 -4.35 -9.63 -14.64
CA LEU A 25 -3.29 -9.77 -15.64
C LEU A 25 -3.82 -10.23 -17.00
N HIS A 26 -4.86 -11.08 -17.01
CA HIS A 26 -5.46 -11.59 -18.24
C HIS A 26 -6.40 -10.60 -18.94
N ASN A 27 -6.97 -9.61 -18.23
CA ASN A 27 -8.00 -8.71 -18.78
C ASN A 27 -7.46 -7.35 -19.30
N ILE A 28 -6.15 -7.13 -19.22
CA ILE A 28 -5.48 -5.85 -19.58
C ILE A 28 -5.30 -5.64 -21.10
N HIS A 29 -5.68 -6.61 -21.93
CA HIS A 29 -5.34 -6.63 -23.36
C HIS A 29 -5.99 -5.49 -24.19
N ASN A 30 -7.06 -4.80 -23.74
CA ASN A 30 -7.88 -4.01 -24.69
C ASN A 30 -8.02 -2.48 -24.48
N SER A 31 -7.40 -1.85 -23.48
CA SER A 31 -7.20 -0.37 -23.42
C SER A 31 -6.37 0.04 -22.18
N PRO A 32 -5.02 0.10 -22.26
CA PRO A 32 -4.14 -0.14 -21.11
C PRO A 32 -3.90 1.04 -20.15
N THR A 33 -4.07 2.30 -20.58
CA THR A 33 -3.63 3.46 -19.78
C THR A 33 -4.73 4.01 -18.86
N LYS A 34 -5.96 4.16 -19.36
CA LYS A 34 -7.10 4.69 -18.59
C LYS A 34 -7.55 3.72 -17.49
N LEU A 35 -7.63 2.42 -17.77
CA LEU A 35 -7.99 1.40 -16.77
C LEU A 35 -6.98 1.34 -15.63
N ARG A 36 -5.68 1.41 -15.94
CA ARG A 36 -4.61 1.48 -14.94
C ARG A 36 -4.78 2.69 -14.02
N GLN A 37 -5.07 3.86 -14.59
CA GLN A 37 -5.24 5.09 -13.81
C GLN A 37 -6.48 5.06 -12.92
N ILE A 38 -7.60 4.53 -13.44
CA ILE A 38 -8.84 4.34 -12.65
C ILE A 38 -8.58 3.41 -11.46
N PHE A 39 -7.84 2.32 -11.68
CA PHE A 39 -7.54 1.35 -10.63
C PHE A 39 -6.60 1.90 -9.56
N ILE A 40 -5.53 2.60 -9.94
CA ILE A 40 -4.62 3.25 -8.98
C ILE A 40 -5.39 4.27 -8.14
N THR A 41 -6.17 5.16 -8.80
CA THR A 41 -6.89 6.22 -8.10
C THR A 41 -7.97 5.67 -7.16
N SER A 42 -8.73 4.64 -7.58
CA SER A 42 -9.74 4.02 -6.72
C SER A 42 -9.13 3.32 -5.51
N SER A 43 -8.08 2.52 -5.71
CA SER A 43 -7.38 1.83 -4.62
C SER A 43 -6.74 2.82 -3.63
N THR A 44 -6.13 3.89 -4.14
CA THR A 44 -5.51 4.94 -3.32
C THR A 44 -6.56 5.72 -2.52
N LEU A 45 -7.72 6.02 -3.10
CA LEU A 45 -8.81 6.68 -2.38
C LEU A 45 -9.34 5.82 -1.23
N ILE A 46 -9.57 4.53 -1.48
CA ILE A 46 -10.04 3.59 -0.44
C ILE A 46 -8.99 3.48 0.68
N SER A 47 -7.70 3.39 0.31
CA SER A 47 -6.59 3.40 1.26
C SER A 47 -6.61 4.67 2.12
N ALA A 48 -6.71 5.84 1.48
CA ALA A 48 -6.73 7.12 2.19
C ALA A 48 -7.92 7.20 3.16
N PHE A 49 -9.13 6.82 2.74
CA PHE A 49 -10.28 6.79 3.65
C PHE A 49 -10.03 5.86 4.84
N LEU A 50 -9.51 4.66 4.59
CA LEU A 50 -9.21 3.70 5.64
C LEU A 50 -8.17 4.24 6.63
N SER A 51 -7.11 4.90 6.16
CA SER A 51 -6.12 5.54 7.02
C SER A 51 -6.71 6.68 7.86
N VAL A 52 -7.66 7.47 7.33
CA VAL A 52 -8.38 8.49 8.13
C VAL A 52 -9.16 7.82 9.26
N PHE A 53 -9.88 6.73 8.99
CA PHE A 53 -10.62 6.03 10.02
C PHE A 53 -9.71 5.44 11.09
N ILE A 54 -8.60 4.80 10.69
CA ILE A 54 -7.63 4.26 11.64
C ILE A 54 -7.04 5.37 12.50
N LEU A 55 -6.64 6.49 11.90
CA LEU A 55 -6.13 7.66 12.61
C LEU A 55 -7.17 8.23 13.60
N ALA A 56 -8.44 8.34 13.19
CA ALA A 56 -9.51 8.85 14.02
C ALA A 56 -9.76 7.96 15.24
N PHE A 57 -9.88 6.64 15.04
CA PHE A 57 -10.08 5.70 16.14
C PHE A 57 -8.86 5.60 17.05
N ALA A 58 -7.65 5.58 16.49
CA ALA A 58 -6.44 5.57 17.28
C ALA A 58 -6.28 6.86 18.12
N GLY A 59 -6.64 8.00 17.53
CA GLY A 59 -6.66 9.31 18.20
C GLY A 59 -7.65 9.37 19.35
N GLU A 60 -8.88 8.90 19.14
CA GLU A 60 -9.92 8.86 20.20
C GLU A 60 -9.48 7.98 21.37
N VAL A 61 -8.99 6.77 21.08
CA VAL A 61 -8.47 5.84 22.09
C VAL A 61 -7.33 6.49 22.90
N LEU A 62 -6.40 7.18 22.23
CA LEU A 62 -5.28 7.87 22.89
C LEU A 62 -5.74 9.09 23.71
N HIS A 63 -6.73 9.83 23.21
CA HIS A 63 -7.32 10.99 23.91
C HIS A 63 -8.01 10.56 25.20
N VAL A 64 -8.86 9.53 25.15
CA VAL A 64 -9.52 8.96 26.32
C VAL A 64 -8.49 8.49 27.33
N TYR A 65 -7.46 7.76 26.89
CA TYR A 65 -6.38 7.31 27.78
C TYR A 65 -5.69 8.46 28.51
N HIS A 66 -5.29 9.52 27.79
CA HIS A 66 -4.64 10.67 28.40
C HIS A 66 -5.56 11.48 29.32
N SER A 67 -6.81 11.67 28.92
CA SER A 67 -7.82 12.39 29.72
C SER A 67 -8.08 11.67 31.04
N GLN A 68 -8.31 10.36 30.98
CA GLN A 68 -8.63 9.54 32.15
C GLN A 68 -7.44 9.39 33.10
N ARG A 69 -6.22 9.29 32.55
CA ARG A 69 -4.99 9.23 33.36
C ARG A 69 -4.72 10.53 34.13
N ARG A 70 -5.18 11.69 33.65
CA ARG A 70 -4.94 13.01 34.28
C ARG A 70 -6.05 13.46 35.22
N THR A 71 -7.30 13.10 34.92
CA THR A 71 -8.47 13.69 35.60
C THR A 71 -8.80 12.99 36.92
N ASN A 72 -8.53 11.69 37.05
CA ASN A 72 -8.89 10.91 38.25
C ASN A 72 -7.71 10.07 38.77
N PRO A 73 -7.17 10.37 39.98
CA PRO A 73 -6.09 9.59 40.58
C PRO A 73 -6.45 8.11 40.80
N TRP A 74 -7.74 7.82 41.02
CA TRP A 74 -8.23 6.46 41.23
C TRP A 74 -8.16 5.58 39.98
N TRP A 75 -8.09 6.19 38.78
CA TRP A 75 -7.94 5.45 37.53
C TRP A 75 -6.49 5.04 37.25
N LEU A 76 -5.50 5.51 38.02
CA LEU A 76 -4.12 5.04 37.89
C LEU A 76 -3.96 3.57 38.24
N LEU A 77 -4.78 3.04 39.15
CA LEU A 77 -4.78 1.60 39.47
C LEU A 77 -5.37 0.76 38.33
N LEU A 78 -6.26 1.36 37.53
CA LEU A 78 -6.91 0.73 36.40
C LEU A 78 -6.00 0.66 35.16
N TRP A 79 -5.14 1.65 34.96
CA TRP A 79 -4.15 1.68 33.89
C TRP A 79 -2.81 1.19 34.42
N SER A 80 -2.40 -0.04 34.06
CA SER A 80 -1.13 -0.58 34.53
C SER A 80 0.04 0.38 34.24
N HIS A 81 0.97 0.53 35.19
CA HIS A 81 2.12 1.44 35.03
C HIS A 81 3.05 1.01 33.87
N HIS A 82 2.95 -0.25 33.42
CA HIS A 82 3.76 -0.84 32.34
C HIS A 82 3.05 -0.93 30.99
N PHE A 83 2.04 -0.11 30.79
CA PHE A 83 1.28 -0.10 29.55
C PHE A 83 2.10 0.37 28.36
N ASP A 84 2.16 -0.44 27.30
CA ASP A 84 2.90 -0.08 26.10
C ASP A 84 2.01 0.68 25.11
N ASP A 85 2.19 2.01 25.07
CA ASP A 85 1.49 2.92 24.16
C ASP A 85 2.20 3.10 22.80
N ARG A 86 3.36 2.46 22.61
CA ARG A 86 4.16 2.61 21.39
C ARG A 86 3.43 2.06 20.18
N GLY A 87 2.70 0.95 20.34
CA GLY A 87 1.90 0.34 19.28
C GLY A 87 0.90 1.32 18.67
N LEU A 88 0.20 2.05 19.53
CA LEU A 88 -0.81 3.02 19.12
C LEU A 88 -0.18 4.27 18.51
N LYS A 89 0.91 4.78 19.08
CA LYS A 89 1.67 5.91 18.53
C LYS A 89 2.25 5.59 17.15
N ALA A 90 2.77 4.38 16.98
CA ALA A 90 3.29 3.91 15.70
C ALA A 90 2.17 3.84 14.65
N ALA A 91 0.98 3.34 15.03
CA ALA A 91 -0.18 3.31 14.13
C ALA A 91 -0.62 4.72 13.70
N ILE A 92 -0.73 5.67 14.64
CA ILE A 92 -1.04 7.08 14.33
C ILE A 92 -0.01 7.67 13.37
N GLY A 93 1.29 7.49 13.65
CA GLY A 93 2.35 8.00 12.80
C GLY A 93 2.34 7.39 11.40
N ALA A 94 2.18 6.07 11.31
CA ALA A 94 2.13 5.35 10.04
C ALA A 94 0.91 5.76 9.20
N SER A 95 -0.28 5.86 9.80
CA SER A 95 -1.49 6.29 9.10
C SER A 95 -1.36 7.72 8.54
N VAL A 96 -0.73 8.64 9.27
CA VAL A 96 -0.43 10.00 8.75
C VAL A 96 0.52 9.94 7.55
N VAL A 97 1.58 9.14 7.63
CA VAL A 97 2.53 8.98 6.52
C VAL A 97 1.85 8.39 5.29
N VAL A 98 1.04 7.33 5.47
CA VAL A 98 0.26 6.72 4.37
C VAL A 98 -0.69 7.75 3.75
N LEU A 99 -1.42 8.54 4.54
CA LEU A 99 -2.31 9.59 4.03
C LEU A 99 -1.58 10.62 3.16
N VAL A 100 -0.42 11.09 3.61
CA VAL A 100 0.37 12.09 2.88
C VAL A 100 0.87 11.49 1.56
N LEU A 101 1.38 10.26 1.58
CA LEU A 101 1.90 9.58 0.40
C LEU A 101 0.79 9.22 -0.59
N ASP A 102 -0.38 8.77 -0.11
CA ASP A 102 -1.58 8.57 -0.92
C ASP A 102 -2.01 9.89 -1.58
N GLY A 103 -1.92 11.02 -0.86
CA GLY A 103 -2.11 12.36 -1.42
C GLY A 103 -1.14 12.67 -2.57
N VAL A 104 0.15 12.34 -2.43
CA VAL A 104 1.13 12.49 -3.52
C VAL A 104 0.80 11.61 -4.72
N ILE A 105 0.37 10.36 -4.49
CA ILE A 105 -0.04 9.43 -5.57
C ILE A 105 -1.28 9.96 -6.30
N LEU A 106 -2.23 10.56 -5.59
CA LEU A 106 -3.40 11.21 -6.20
C LEU A 106 -3.01 12.46 -7.00
N VAL A 107 -2.20 13.36 -6.46
CA VAL A 107 -1.75 14.58 -7.17
C VAL A 107 -0.98 14.21 -8.43
N THR A 108 -0.06 13.24 -8.35
CA THR A 108 0.67 12.75 -9.51
C THR A 108 -0.23 12.05 -10.53
N SER A 109 -1.43 11.58 -10.14
CA SER A 109 -2.44 11.03 -11.04
C SER A 109 -3.11 12.07 -11.93
N PHE A 110 -3.15 13.33 -11.50
CA PHE A 110 -3.69 14.44 -12.30
C PHE A 110 -2.62 15.27 -13.02
N SER A 111 -1.35 15.08 -12.66
CA SER A 111 -0.23 15.82 -13.25
C SER A 111 0.38 15.12 -14.47
N ASN A 112 0.78 15.92 -15.46
CA ASN A 112 1.48 15.48 -16.68
C ASN A 112 3.01 15.56 -16.57
N HIS A 113 3.59 15.39 -15.37
CA HIS A 113 5.04 15.37 -15.21
C HIS A 113 5.69 14.14 -15.85
N ALA A 114 6.83 14.34 -16.51
CA ALA A 114 7.64 13.28 -17.13
C ALA A 114 8.10 12.20 -16.14
N ARG A 115 8.26 12.54 -14.85
CA ARG A 115 8.72 11.62 -13.80
C ARG A 115 7.59 11.04 -12.93
N ARG A 116 6.32 11.18 -13.34
CA ARG A 116 5.16 10.77 -12.51
C ARG A 116 5.24 9.30 -12.07
N ASN A 117 5.69 8.39 -12.94
CA ASN A 117 5.72 6.96 -12.63
C ASN A 117 6.78 6.64 -11.57
N ILE A 118 7.95 7.31 -11.62
CA ILE A 118 9.02 7.17 -10.62
C ILE A 118 8.56 7.75 -9.26
N ILE A 119 7.93 8.93 -9.27
CA ILE A 119 7.42 9.56 -8.04
C ILE A 119 6.35 8.67 -7.40
N ARG A 120 5.42 8.12 -8.19
CA ARG A 120 4.42 7.17 -7.70
C ARG A 120 5.04 5.90 -7.12
N LEU A 121 6.06 5.34 -7.78
CA LEU A 121 6.75 4.17 -7.25
C LEU A 121 7.37 4.48 -5.88
N ILE A 122 8.13 5.57 -5.76
CA ILE A 122 8.76 5.97 -4.50
C ILE A 122 7.69 6.19 -3.42
N ALA A 123 6.62 6.92 -3.73
CA ALA A 123 5.53 7.15 -2.79
C ALA A 123 4.86 5.85 -2.35
N ALA A 124 4.53 4.95 -3.30
CA ALA A 124 3.92 3.65 -3.01
C ALA A 124 4.84 2.75 -2.18
N THR A 125 6.15 2.76 -2.43
CA THR A 125 7.12 1.98 -1.63
C THR A 125 7.16 2.46 -0.18
N LEU A 126 7.26 3.78 0.03
CA LEU A 126 7.27 4.37 1.37
C LEU A 126 5.94 4.13 2.11
N ALA A 127 4.81 4.22 1.40
CA ALA A 127 3.49 3.98 1.97
C ALA A 127 3.31 2.50 2.35
N THR A 128 3.82 1.59 1.53
CA THR A 128 3.84 0.15 1.82
C THR A 128 4.69 -0.15 3.06
N ILE A 129 5.86 0.49 3.20
CA ILE A 129 6.71 0.34 4.40
C ILE A 129 5.97 0.86 5.65
N ALA A 130 5.35 2.03 5.57
CA ALA A 130 4.58 2.60 6.67
C ALA A 130 3.41 1.68 7.08
N ALA A 131 2.64 1.17 6.10
CA ALA A 131 1.56 0.22 6.36
C ALA A 131 2.06 -1.11 6.95
N ALA A 132 3.25 -1.58 6.56
CA ALA A 132 3.87 -2.75 7.16
C ALA A 132 4.22 -2.51 8.63
N VAL A 133 4.75 -1.32 8.97
CA VAL A 133 5.02 -0.94 10.37
C VAL A 133 3.71 -0.89 11.18
N GLU A 134 2.66 -0.28 10.62
CA GLU A 134 1.34 -0.21 11.24
C GLU A 134 0.74 -1.60 11.52
N LEU A 135 0.95 -2.56 10.62
CA LEU A 135 0.47 -3.92 10.77
C LEU A 135 1.32 -4.75 11.76
N ILE A 136 2.63 -4.72 11.60
CA ILE A 136 3.55 -5.62 12.31
C ILE A 136 3.77 -5.16 13.75
N TYR A 137 3.95 -3.86 13.97
CA TYR A 137 4.40 -3.36 15.27
C TYR A 137 3.37 -3.59 16.40
N PRO A 138 2.07 -3.25 16.24
CA PRO A 138 1.05 -3.59 17.23
C PRO A 138 0.85 -5.11 17.37
N ALA A 139 0.96 -5.87 16.28
CA ALA A 139 0.81 -7.32 16.31
C ALA A 139 1.89 -8.01 17.15
N VAL A 140 3.15 -7.56 17.05
CA VAL A 140 4.27 -8.06 17.85
C VAL A 140 4.11 -7.69 19.32
N LEU A 141 3.68 -6.45 19.60
CA LEU A 141 3.44 -6.00 20.98
C LEU A 141 2.31 -6.78 21.64
N ASN A 142 1.22 -7.03 20.91
CA ASN A 142 0.07 -7.79 21.42
C ASN A 142 0.42 -9.25 21.81
N GLN A 143 1.47 -9.83 21.22
CA GLN A 143 1.92 -11.19 21.57
C GLN A 143 2.65 -11.28 22.92
N ARG A 144 3.08 -10.14 23.49
CA ARG A 144 3.78 -10.08 24.78
C ARG A 144 2.83 -10.12 25.97
N ALA A 145 1.53 -10.04 25.75
CA ALA A 145 0.54 -10.22 26.81
C ALA A 145 0.59 -11.68 27.35
N PRO A 146 0.48 -11.89 28.67
CA PRO A 146 0.14 -10.92 29.72
C PRO A 146 1.34 -10.22 30.39
N ALA A 147 2.59 -10.51 29.98
CA ALA A 147 3.78 -9.93 30.61
C ALA A 147 3.92 -8.41 30.36
N THR A 148 3.48 -7.94 29.20
CA THR A 148 3.34 -6.51 28.88
C THR A 148 2.02 -6.32 28.15
N ASP A 149 1.08 -5.61 28.76
CA ASP A 149 -0.23 -5.36 28.17
C ASP A 149 -0.22 -4.09 27.30
N THR A 150 -0.89 -4.19 26.15
CA THR A 150 -1.16 -3.06 25.25
C THR A 150 -2.57 -2.52 25.50
N MET A 151 -2.89 -1.37 24.88
CA MET A 151 -4.25 -0.83 24.93
C MET A 151 -5.30 -1.80 24.44
N GLN A 152 -5.02 -2.50 23.35
CA GLN A 152 -5.92 -3.50 22.83
C GLN A 152 -6.09 -4.69 23.80
N THR A 153 -5.00 -5.30 24.28
CA THR A 153 -5.11 -6.52 25.10
C THR A 153 -5.72 -6.23 26.46
N TRP A 154 -5.40 -5.08 27.07
CA TRP A 154 -5.94 -4.67 28.35
C TRP A 154 -7.44 -4.35 28.28
N THR A 155 -7.83 -3.42 27.40
CA THR A 155 -9.24 -2.97 27.30
C THR A 155 -10.15 -4.11 26.87
N CYS A 156 -9.67 -5.04 26.05
CA CYS A 156 -10.42 -6.22 25.65
C CYS A 156 -10.43 -7.34 26.70
N ARG A 157 -9.46 -7.42 27.62
CA ARG A 157 -9.52 -8.34 28.76
C ARG A 157 -10.65 -7.95 29.72
N TRP A 158 -10.86 -6.64 29.86
CA TRP A 158 -11.85 -6.06 30.76
C TRP A 158 -13.16 -5.63 30.06
N SER A 159 -13.33 -5.93 28.77
CA SER A 159 -14.58 -5.60 28.05
C SER A 159 -15.76 -6.47 28.49
N ASP A 160 -15.47 -7.69 28.93
CA ASP A 160 -16.49 -8.71 29.23
C ASP A 160 -16.71 -8.88 30.75
N SER A 161 -15.96 -8.15 31.59
CA SER A 161 -16.19 -8.11 33.04
C SER A 161 -17.42 -7.25 33.36
N VAL A 162 -18.59 -7.90 33.34
CA VAL A 162 -19.94 -7.32 33.47
C VAL A 162 -20.34 -6.90 34.89
N THR A 163 -19.40 -6.46 35.74
CA THR A 163 -19.75 -5.88 37.05
C THR A 163 -19.48 -4.37 37.06
N PRO A 164 -20.33 -3.56 36.39
CA PRO A 164 -20.10 -2.13 36.19
C PRO A 164 -20.22 -1.24 37.45
N VAL A 165 -20.38 -1.76 38.67
CA VAL A 165 -20.74 -0.89 39.83
C VAL A 165 -19.98 -1.15 41.13
N SER A 166 -19.26 -2.26 41.33
CA SER A 166 -18.56 -2.50 42.61
C SER A 166 -17.06 -2.13 42.61
N ALA A 167 -16.46 -1.83 41.45
CA ALA A 167 -15.01 -1.70 41.32
C ALA A 167 -14.52 -0.44 40.58
N GLY A 168 -15.40 0.50 40.24
CA GLY A 168 -15.00 1.82 39.70
C GLY A 168 -14.56 1.83 38.23
N PHE A 169 -14.99 0.85 37.43
CA PHE A 169 -14.64 0.76 36.01
C PHE A 169 -15.57 1.62 35.13
N PRO A 170 -15.08 2.17 34.02
CA PRO A 170 -15.86 3.01 33.11
C PRO A 170 -16.61 2.16 32.09
N ASN A 171 -17.87 2.52 31.83
CA ASN A 171 -18.74 1.81 30.88
C ASN A 171 -18.23 1.84 29.42
N ASP A 172 -17.20 2.65 29.13
CA ASP A 172 -16.69 2.86 27.77
C ASP A 172 -15.66 1.80 27.31
N PHE A 173 -15.21 0.91 28.20
CA PHE A 173 -14.19 -0.10 27.89
C PHE A 173 -14.54 -1.03 26.72
N PRO A 174 -15.79 -1.53 26.59
CA PRO A 174 -16.20 -2.31 25.42
C PRO A 174 -16.10 -1.52 24.10
N ALA A 175 -16.37 -0.21 24.13
CA ALA A 175 -16.25 0.65 22.96
C ALA A 175 -14.76 0.84 22.59
N ILE A 176 -13.90 1.13 23.57
CA ILE A 176 -12.46 1.30 23.38
C ILE A 176 -11.80 0.00 22.87
N CYS A 177 -12.22 -1.17 23.38
CA CYS A 177 -11.76 -2.47 22.86
C CYS A 177 -12.12 -2.64 21.38
N ARG A 178 -13.35 -2.28 20.99
CA ARG A 178 -13.81 -2.40 19.60
C ARG A 178 -13.03 -1.47 18.67
N GLN A 179 -12.81 -0.22 19.09
CA GLN A 179 -12.01 0.76 18.35
C GLN A 179 -10.56 0.30 18.20
N SER A 180 -9.93 -0.20 19.28
CA SER A 180 -8.56 -0.70 19.25
C SER A 180 -8.41 -1.94 18.37
N LYS A 181 -9.41 -2.85 18.39
CA LYS A 181 -9.47 -3.98 17.44
C LYS A 181 -9.59 -3.48 16.00
N PHE A 182 -10.42 -2.47 15.74
CA PHE A 182 -10.56 -1.91 14.40
C PHE A 182 -9.23 -1.34 13.88
N VAL A 183 -8.47 -0.62 14.70
CA VAL A 183 -7.13 -0.11 14.32
C VAL A 183 -6.21 -1.26 13.88
N SER A 184 -6.08 -2.30 14.69
CA SER A 184 -5.18 -3.42 14.39
C SER A 184 -5.66 -4.28 13.21
N TYR A 185 -6.97 -4.56 13.10
CA TYR A 185 -7.51 -5.33 11.99
C TYR A 185 -7.64 -4.52 10.71
N GLY A 186 -7.81 -3.20 10.80
CA GLY A 186 -7.85 -2.26 9.68
C GLY A 186 -6.50 -2.09 8.99
N ALA A 187 -5.39 -2.27 9.72
CA ALA A 187 -4.05 -2.28 9.15
C ALA A 187 -3.84 -3.41 8.10
N VAL A 188 -4.59 -4.53 8.20
CA VAL A 188 -4.49 -5.65 7.26
C VAL A 188 -4.97 -5.26 5.85
N PRO A 189 -6.23 -4.82 5.63
CA PRO A 189 -6.66 -4.37 4.31
C PRO A 189 -5.89 -3.14 3.83
N LEU A 190 -5.44 -2.26 4.75
CA LEU A 190 -4.59 -1.12 4.38
C LEU A 190 -3.28 -1.59 3.74
N PHE A 191 -2.58 -2.54 4.37
CA PHE A 191 -1.35 -3.11 3.82
C PHE A 191 -1.57 -3.81 2.47
N VAL A 192 -2.68 -4.54 2.31
CA VAL A 192 -3.03 -5.19 1.04
C VAL A 192 -3.26 -4.15 -0.07
N LEU A 193 -3.98 -3.06 0.22
CA LEU A 193 -4.20 -1.97 -0.74
C LEU A 193 -2.87 -1.34 -1.16
N GLN A 194 -1.96 -1.09 -0.22
CA GLN A 194 -0.64 -0.52 -0.52
C GLN A 194 0.21 -1.44 -1.41
N MET A 195 0.18 -2.75 -1.16
CA MET A 195 0.85 -3.74 -2.02
C MET A 195 0.28 -3.76 -3.44
N VAL A 196 -1.03 -3.58 -3.60
CA VAL A 196 -1.69 -3.48 -4.90
C VAL A 196 -1.22 -2.22 -5.64
N VAL A 197 -1.22 -1.06 -4.98
CA VAL A 197 -0.75 0.21 -5.57
C VAL A 197 0.73 0.12 -5.98
N LEU A 198 1.56 -0.49 -5.13
CA LEU A 198 2.97 -0.74 -5.43
C LEU A 198 3.15 -1.66 -6.65
N GLY A 199 2.43 -2.79 -6.68
CA GLY A 199 2.50 -3.75 -7.78
C GLY A 199 2.13 -3.13 -9.13
N VAL A 200 1.07 -2.32 -9.16
CA VAL A 200 0.67 -1.59 -10.38
C VAL A 200 1.69 -0.52 -10.76
N SER A 201 2.33 0.13 -9.80
CA SER A 201 3.38 1.13 -10.05
C SER A 201 4.63 0.52 -10.67
N ILE A 202 5.06 -0.65 -10.19
CA ILE A 202 6.17 -1.42 -10.78
C ILE A 202 5.81 -1.84 -12.20
N TRP A 203 4.60 -2.38 -12.40
CA TRP A 203 4.12 -2.79 -13.71
C TRP A 203 4.05 -1.63 -14.72
N ALA A 204 3.71 -0.42 -14.26
CA ALA A 204 3.67 0.76 -15.12
C ALA A 204 5.07 1.14 -15.65
N LEU A 205 6.09 1.05 -14.80
CA LEU A 205 7.48 1.37 -15.17
C LEU A 205 8.09 0.32 -16.10
N THR A 206 7.85 -0.96 -15.83
CA THR A 206 8.38 -2.04 -16.69
C THR A 206 7.79 -1.98 -18.09
N LYS A 207 6.51 -1.59 -18.21
CA LYS A 207 5.88 -1.35 -19.51
C LYS A 207 6.46 -0.16 -20.25
N GLU A 208 6.70 0.95 -19.57
CA GLU A 208 7.35 2.13 -20.18
C GLU A 208 8.75 1.82 -20.71
N GLU A 209 9.54 1.03 -19.97
CA GLU A 209 10.85 0.57 -20.44
C GLU A 209 10.75 -0.36 -21.64
N GLN A 210 9.74 -1.22 -21.69
CA GLN A 210 9.52 -2.14 -22.80
C GLN A 210 9.15 -1.36 -24.09
N ASP A 211 8.20 -0.42 -23.98
CA ASP A 211 7.78 0.42 -25.10
C ASP A 211 8.95 1.26 -25.64
N ARG A 212 9.82 1.78 -24.74
CA ARG A 212 11.04 2.51 -25.14
C ARG A 212 12.00 1.64 -25.95
N LYS A 213 12.27 0.41 -25.48
CA LYS A 213 13.16 -0.53 -26.20
C LYS A 213 12.61 -0.96 -27.56
N GLU A 214 11.29 -1.12 -27.68
CA GLU A 214 10.64 -1.43 -28.96
C GLU A 214 10.77 -0.24 -29.93
N SER A 215 10.62 1.00 -29.45
CA SER A 215 10.83 2.19 -30.29
C SER A 215 12.28 2.37 -30.74
N GLU A 216 13.26 2.07 -29.90
CA GLU A 216 14.69 2.10 -30.25
C GLU A 216 15.03 1.10 -31.37
N LYS A 217 14.51 -0.14 -31.26
CA LYS A 217 14.70 -1.16 -32.31
C LYS A 217 14.04 -0.78 -33.63
N GLN A 218 12.89 -0.12 -33.58
CA GLN A 218 12.20 0.33 -34.78
C GLN A 218 12.97 1.45 -35.50
N MET A 219 13.57 2.37 -34.75
CA MET A 219 14.44 3.41 -35.31
C MET A 219 15.73 2.83 -35.93
N GLU A 220 16.35 1.82 -35.30
CA GLU A 220 17.54 1.16 -35.85
C GLU A 220 17.22 0.33 -37.12
N GLY A 221 16.03 -0.28 -37.17
CA GLY A 221 15.56 -1.02 -38.34
C GLY A 221 15.28 -0.13 -39.56
N ASP A 222 14.76 1.08 -39.34
CA ASP A 222 14.42 2.03 -40.40
C ASP A 222 15.66 2.68 -41.02
N ASP A 223 16.64 3.15 -40.21
CA ASP A 223 17.93 3.65 -40.73
C ASP A 223 18.71 2.54 -41.46
N GLY A 224 18.64 1.29 -40.98
CA GLY A 224 19.20 0.14 -41.69
C GLY A 224 18.55 -0.11 -43.06
N SER A 225 17.23 0.04 -43.14
CA SER A 225 16.44 -0.12 -44.37
C SER A 225 16.72 1.00 -45.38
N GLU A 226 16.66 2.27 -44.95
CA GLU A 226 16.95 3.43 -45.80
C GLU A 226 18.40 3.42 -46.30
N ARG A 227 19.36 3.04 -45.45
CA ARG A 227 20.77 2.90 -45.85
C ARG A 227 20.99 1.78 -46.86
N PHE A 228 20.25 0.67 -46.74
CA PHE A 228 20.32 -0.43 -47.69
C PHE A 228 19.70 -0.06 -49.05
N GLU A 229 18.56 0.66 -49.06
CA GLU A 229 17.96 1.18 -50.30
C GLU A 229 18.88 2.22 -50.98
N SER A 230 19.53 3.09 -50.22
CA SER A 230 20.52 4.03 -50.78
C SER A 230 21.68 3.30 -51.48
N TRP A 231 22.16 2.18 -50.92
CA TRP A 231 23.26 1.42 -51.51
C TRP A 231 22.84 0.64 -52.76
N SER A 232 21.62 0.10 -52.78
CA SER A 232 21.08 -0.62 -53.94
C SER A 232 20.88 0.30 -55.15
N HIS A 233 20.41 1.54 -54.93
CA HIS A 233 20.31 2.57 -55.97
C HIS A 233 21.68 3.00 -56.52
N ALA A 234 22.70 3.14 -55.66
CA ALA A 234 24.06 3.47 -56.12
C ALA A 234 24.65 2.36 -57.02
N LYS A 235 24.40 1.10 -56.67
CA LYS A 235 24.91 -0.06 -57.44
C LYS A 235 24.22 -0.22 -58.80
N SER A 236 22.90 0.04 -58.88
CA SER A 236 22.18 -0.05 -60.15
C SER A 236 22.63 1.04 -61.13
N SER A 237 22.83 2.27 -60.66
CA SER A 237 23.35 3.38 -61.46
C SER A 237 24.74 3.09 -62.03
N PHE A 238 25.61 2.40 -61.27
CA PHE A 238 26.95 2.05 -61.73
C PHE A 238 26.92 0.98 -62.85
N SER A 239 26.04 -0.01 -62.76
CA SER A 239 25.90 -1.05 -63.80
C SER A 239 25.35 -0.50 -65.13
N THR A 240 24.45 0.49 -65.10
CA THR A 240 23.90 1.10 -66.32
C THR A 240 24.95 1.91 -67.09
N SER A 241 25.85 2.62 -66.39
CA SER A 241 26.95 3.36 -67.05
C SER A 241 28.01 2.46 -67.70
N ILE A 242 28.27 1.27 -67.16
CA ILE A 242 29.25 0.34 -67.75
C ILE A 242 28.72 -0.29 -69.04
N THR A 243 27.40 -0.46 -69.17
CA THR A 243 26.78 -1.11 -70.33
C THR A 243 26.66 -0.15 -71.53
N ALA A 244 26.58 1.17 -71.29
CA ALA A 244 26.55 2.20 -72.34
C ALA A 244 27.93 2.53 -72.96
N ALA A 245 29.02 1.96 -72.42
CA ALA A 245 30.39 2.23 -72.85
C ALA A 245 31.05 1.08 -73.64
N ARG A 246 30.27 0.09 -74.12
CA ARG A 246 30.75 -0.90 -75.09
C ARG A 246 30.34 -0.51 -76.52
N PRO A 247 31.29 -0.13 -77.39
CA PRO A 247 31.05 0.06 -78.81
C PRO A 247 30.78 -1.27 -79.53
#